data_AF-X1QVH7-F1
#
_entry.id   AF-X1QVH7-F1
#
_cell.length_a   1.000
_cell.length_b   1.000
_cell.length_c   1.000
_cell.angle_alpha   90.00
_cell.angle_beta   90.00
_cell.angle_gamma   90.00
#
_symmetry.space_group_name_H-M   'P 1'
#
loop_
_entity.id
_entity.type
_entity.pdbx_description
1 polymer ?
#
loop_
_entity_poly.entity_id
_entity_poly.type
_entity_poly.pdbx_seq_one_letter_code
_entity_poly.pdbx_strand_id
1 'polypeptide(L)' 'MANTEFRVKPHGTLPGNQMVEFWRDGVFVAGIYPHEDGIRIVSKYMDGVEQELGYPPAVVMQLSKVKETKST' A
#
# COMPACT_ATOMS: atom_id res chain seq x y z
N MET A 1 2.67 25.60 3.62
CA MET A 1 3.03 24.17 3.61
C MET A 1 1.73 23.38 3.77
N ALA A 2 1.51 22.34 2.97
CA ALA A 2 0.35 21.47 3.15
C ALA A 2 0.50 20.67 4.45
N ASN A 3 -0.57 20.49 5.20
CA ASN A 3 -0.54 19.65 6.40
C ASN A 3 -0.52 18.18 5.97
N THR A 4 0.48 17.42 6.39
CA THR A 4 0.64 16.01 6.01
C THR A 4 0.67 15.12 7.23
N GLU A 5 -0.03 13.98 7.17
CA GLU A 5 -0.16 13.04 8.28
C GLU A 5 -0.03 11.59 7.80
N PHE A 6 0.63 10.77 8.61
CA PHE A 6 0.61 9.31 8.46
C PHE A 6 -0.21 8.70 9.60
N ARG A 7 -1.07 7.74 9.27
CA ARG A 7 -1.92 7.06 10.26
C ARG A 7 -1.82 5.55 10.07
N VAL A 8 -1.76 4.80 11.16
CA VAL A 8 -1.89 3.34 11.13
C VAL A 8 -3.31 2.98 11.55
N LYS A 9 -4.05 2.30 10.69
CA LYS A 9 -5.46 1.92 10.91
C LYS A 9 -5.71 0.47 10.50
N PRO A 10 -6.71 -0.20 11.10
CA PRO A 10 -7.21 -1.46 10.55
C PRO A 10 -7.67 -1.29 9.10
N HIS A 11 -7.40 -2.26 8.25
CA HIS A 11 -7.81 -2.24 6.85
C HIS A 11 -9.32 -2.48 6.76
N GLY A 12 -10.07 -1.51 6.20
CA GLY A 12 -11.53 -1.54 6.21
C GLY A 12 -12.16 -2.71 5.43
N THR A 13 -11.48 -3.23 4.41
CA THR A 13 -11.98 -4.33 3.57
C THR A 13 -11.23 -5.65 3.73
N LEU A 14 -10.08 -5.67 4.42
CA LEU A 14 -9.24 -6.85 4.62
C LEU A 14 -9.16 -7.11 6.12
N PRO A 15 -10.10 -7.88 6.69
CA PRO A 15 -10.14 -8.14 8.12
C PRO A 15 -8.81 -8.69 8.63
N GLY A 16 -8.33 -8.15 9.76
CA GLY A 16 -7.07 -8.57 10.38
C GLY A 16 -5.82 -7.87 9.82
N ASN A 17 -5.91 -7.19 8.67
CA ASN A 17 -4.79 -6.45 8.12
C ASN A 17 -4.74 -5.02 8.68
N GLN A 18 -3.54 -4.46 8.75
CA GLN A 18 -3.32 -3.03 9.01
C GLN A 18 -2.95 -2.31 7.70
N MET A 19 -3.22 -1.01 7.67
CA MET A 19 -2.86 -0.10 6.60
C MET A 19 -2.18 1.14 7.17
N VAL A 20 -1.12 1.58 6.51
CA VAL A 20 -0.57 2.92 6.68
C VAL A 20 -1.26 3.84 5.68
N GLU A 21 -1.91 4.88 6.18
CA GLU A 21 -2.59 5.89 5.38
C GLU A 21 -1.74 7.15 5.32
N PHE A 22 -1.63 7.74 4.12
CA PHE A 22 -1.09 9.06 3.91
C PHE A 22 -2.23 10.06 3.66
N TRP A 23 -2.28 11.10 4.47
CA TRP A 23 -3.27 12.17 4.40
C TRP A 23 -2.58 13.50 4.11
N ARG A 24 -3.20 14.32 3.26
CA ARG A 24 -2.76 15.68 2.95
C ARG A 24 -3.95 16.62 3.03
N ASP A 25 -3.84 17.65 3.87
CA ASP A 25 -4.89 18.66 4.11
C ASP A 25 -6.25 18.02 4.45
N GLY A 26 -6.23 16.94 5.25
CA GLY A 26 -7.42 16.19 5.66
C GLY A 26 -7.98 15.24 4.60
N VAL A 27 -7.36 15.13 3.42
CA VAL A 27 -7.78 14.23 2.33
C VAL A 27 -6.92 12.96 2.34
N PHE A 28 -7.56 11.79 2.24
CA PHE A 28 -6.86 10.52 2.01
C PHE A 28 -6.22 10.51 0.62
N VAL A 29 -4.90 10.37 0.58
CA VAL A 29 -4.12 10.39 -0.65
C VAL A 29 -3.68 8.99 -1.04
N ALA A 30 -3.10 8.22 -0.13
CA ALA A 30 -2.57 6.89 -0.43
C ALA A 30 -2.66 5.94 0.76
N GLY A 31 -2.68 4.65 0.47
CA GLY A 31 -2.64 3.57 1.45
C GLY A 31 -1.54 2.57 1.14
N ILE A 32 -0.90 2.02 2.18
CA ILE A 32 0.12 0.98 2.08
C ILE A 32 -0.28 -0.17 3.00
N TYR A 33 -0.34 -1.39 2.46
CA TYR A 33 -0.75 -2.57 3.23
C TYR A 33 -0.14 -3.87 2.66
N PRO A 34 -0.10 -4.96 3.45
CA PRO A 34 0.41 -6.25 2.99
C PRO A 34 -0.35 -6.80 1.78
N HIS A 35 0.37 -7.40 0.86
CA HIS A 35 -0.13 -8.15 -0.29
C HIS A 35 0.47 -9.56 -0.27
N GLU A 36 -0.19 -10.54 -0.87
CA GLU A 36 0.30 -11.94 -0.92
C GLU A 36 1.74 -12.05 -1.45
N ASP A 37 2.07 -11.28 -2.49
CA ASP A 37 3.41 -11.24 -3.10
C ASP A 37 4.34 -10.15 -2.56
N GLY A 38 3.90 -9.34 -1.58
CA GLY A 38 4.73 -8.26 -1.04
C GLY A 38 3.95 -7.11 -0.41
N ILE A 39 4.17 -5.89 -0.88
CA ILE A 39 3.56 -4.67 -0.33
C ILE A 39 2.77 -3.97 -1.42
N ARG A 40 1.47 -3.71 -1.16
CA ARG A 40 0.62 -2.95 -2.07
C ARG A 40 0.59 -1.48 -1.65
N ILE A 41 0.73 -0.60 -2.63
CA ILE A 41 0.54 0.84 -2.49
C ILE A 41 -0.65 1.23 -3.39
N VAL A 42 -1.65 1.88 -2.82
CA VAL A 42 -2.87 2.30 -3.53
C VAL A 42 -3.04 3.82 -3.45
N SER A 43 -3.49 4.44 -4.53
CA SER A 43 -3.89 5.86 -4.51
C SER A 43 -4.82 6.18 -5.67
N LYS A 44 -5.88 6.96 -5.41
CA LYS A 44 -6.73 7.52 -6.48
C LYS A 44 -6.02 8.58 -7.33
N TYR A 45 -4.82 9.02 -6.91
CA TYR A 45 -4.00 10.01 -7.59
C TYR A 45 -2.79 9.36 -8.29
N MET A 46 -2.66 8.03 -8.24
CA MET A 46 -1.58 7.31 -8.91
C MET A 46 -1.83 7.27 -10.41
N ASP A 47 -0.78 7.56 -11.18
CA ASP A 47 -0.78 7.59 -12.64
C ASP A 47 0.28 6.60 -13.17
N GLY A 48 0.15 6.19 -14.43
CA GLY A 48 1.09 5.28 -15.10
C GLY A 48 1.03 3.82 -14.64
N VAL A 49 -0.05 3.40 -13.99
CA VAL A 49 -0.30 2.00 -13.60
C VAL A 49 -1.59 1.48 -14.21
N GLU A 50 -1.65 0.18 -14.48
CA GLU A 50 -2.89 -0.47 -14.89
C GLU A 50 -3.90 -0.46 -13.74
N GLN A 51 -5.17 -0.16 -14.06
CA GLN A 51 -6.26 -0.11 -13.09
C GLN A 51 -7.24 -1.24 -13.35
N GLU A 52 -7.50 -2.05 -12.32
CA GLU A 52 -8.62 -2.98 -12.31
C GLU A 52 -9.94 -2.22 -12.05
N LEU A 53 -10.98 -2.56 -12.82
CA LEU A 53 -12.31 -1.98 -12.66
C LEU A 53 -12.84 -2.22 -11.24
N GLY A 54 -13.25 -1.15 -10.57
CA GLY A 54 -13.81 -1.21 -9.21
C GLY A 54 -12.79 -1.00 -8.08
N TYR A 55 -11.50 -0.92 -8.38
CA TYR A 55 -10.45 -0.62 -7.39
C TYR A 55 -9.69 0.66 -7.74
N PRO A 56 -9.16 1.40 -6.73
CA PRO A 56 -8.26 2.50 -7.04
C PRO A 56 -6.95 1.95 -7.65
N PRO A 57 -6.26 2.74 -8.48
CA PRO A 57 -4.97 2.36 -9.04
C PRO A 57 -3.96 1.98 -7.94
N ALA A 58 -3.19 0.92 -8.19
CA ALA A 58 -2.26 0.37 -7.22
C ALA A 58 -1.01 -0.24 -7.89
N VAL A 59 0.08 -0.27 -7.14
CA VAL A 59 1.30 -1.02 -7.48
C VAL A 59 1.61 -2.02 -6.37
N VAL A 60 2.11 -3.18 -6.75
CA VAL A 60 2.62 -4.19 -5.82
C VAL A 60 4.13 -4.23 -5.92
N MET A 61 4.81 -3.85 -4.84
CA MET A 61 6.25 -4.07 -4.69
C MET A 61 6.47 -5.51 -4.24
N GLN A 62 6.93 -6.36 -5.16
CA GLN A 62 7.25 -7.74 -4.84
C GLN A 62 8.47 -7.83 -3.94
N LEU A 63 8.39 -8.65 -2.89
CA LEU A 63 9.51 -8.92 -2.02
C LEU A 63 10.33 -10.07 -2.60
N SER A 64 11.65 -9.91 -2.64
CA SER A 64 12.53 -10.99 -3.08
C SER A 64 12.44 -12.16 -2.11
N LYS A 65 12.38 -13.39 -2.65
CA LYS A 65 12.59 -14.58 -1.83
C LYS A 65 14.02 -14.51 -1.30
N VAL A 66 14.18 -14.44 0.02
CA VAL A 66 15.50 -14.63 0.64
C VAL A 66 15.97 -16.01 0.20
N LYS A 67 17.04 -16.07 -0.62
CA LYS A 67 17.75 -17.32 -0.81
C LYS A 67 18.31 -17.68 0.56
N GLU A 68 17.84 -18.75 1.17
CA GLU A 68 18.55 -19.40 2.27
C GLU A 68 19.94 -19.76 1.73
N THR A 69 20.92 -18.89 1.97
CA THR A 69 22.32 -19.27 1.84
C THR A 69 22.54 -20.33 2.90
N LYS A 70 22.52 -21.60 2.48
CA LYS A 70 23.06 -22.70 3.28
C LYS A 70 24.48 -22.29 3.66
N SER A 71 24.68 -21.96 4.94
CA SER A 71 26.02 -21.86 5.50
C SER A 71 26.71 -23.19 5.23
N THR A 72 27.75 -23.15 4.40
CA THR A 72 28.66 -24.29 4.17
C THR A 72 29.69 -24.30 5.29
#